data_AF-A0A1Y3Y9W6-F1
#
_entry.id   AF-A0A1Y3Y9W6-F1
#
_cell.length_a   1.000
_cell.length_b   1.000
_cell.length_c   1.000
_cell.angle_alpha   90.00
_cell.angle_beta   90.00
_cell.angle_gamma   90.00
#
_symmetry.space_group_name_H-M   'P 1'
#
loop_
_entity.id
_entity.type
_entity.pdbx_description
1 polymer ?
#
loop_
_entity_poly.entity_id
_entity_poly.type
_entity_poly.pdbx_seq_one_letter_code
_entity_poly.pdbx_strand_id
1 'polypeptide(L)' 'MKCPYCGKEEFVTGKQGVAYAGITVSLLKSKAVYHEICVSCGTIVRSYVKNPENLRKAHN' A
#
# COMPACT_ATOMS: atom_id res chain seq x y z
N MET A 1 -15.03 6.24 -4.02
CA MET A 1 -15.40 4.81 -4.17
C MET A 1 -16.20 4.39 -2.97
N LYS A 2 -17.02 3.33 -3.04
CA LYS A 2 -17.65 2.77 -1.84
C LYS A 2 -16.75 1.72 -1.22
N CYS A 3 -16.66 1.72 0.11
CA CYS A 3 -15.96 0.67 0.84
C CYS A 3 -16.72 -0.65 0.58
N PRO A 4 -16.05 -1.69 0.05
CA PRO A 4 -16.72 -2.95 -0.28
C PRO A 4 -17.16 -3.72 0.98
N TYR A 5 -16.71 -3.30 2.16
CA TYR A 5 -17.02 -3.95 3.44
C TYR A 5 -18.17 -3.28 4.20
N CYS A 6 -18.31 -1.96 4.15
CA CYS A 6 -19.33 -1.22 4.93
C CYS A 6 -20.16 -0.22 4.11
N GLY A 7 -19.85 -0.03 2.83
CA GLY A 7 -20.57 0.86 1.91
C GLY A 7 -20.32 2.36 2.11
N LYS A 8 -19.56 2.78 3.14
CA LYS A 8 -19.19 4.19 3.37
C LYS A 8 -18.08 4.65 2.42
N GLU A 9 -17.92 5.96 2.27
CA GLU A 9 -17.05 6.57 1.24
C GLU A 9 -15.88 7.40 1.81
N GLU A 10 -15.64 7.31 3.12
CA GLU A 10 -14.57 8.05 3.78
C GLU A 10 -13.31 7.18 3.92
N PHE A 11 -12.20 7.69 3.40
CA PHE A 11 -10.92 6.98 3.37
C PHE A 11 -9.74 7.88 3.74
N VAL A 12 -8.72 7.27 4.33
CA VAL A 12 -7.40 7.87 4.56
C VAL A 12 -6.32 7.01 3.93
N THR A 13 -5.18 7.63 3.61
CA THR A 13 -4.01 6.91 3.12
C THR A 13 -2.96 6.76 4.21
N GLY A 14 -2.68 5.51 4.60
CA GLY A 14 -1.56 5.16 5.46
C GLY A 14 -0.31 4.80 4.66
N LYS A 15 0.88 5.06 5.22
CA LYS A 15 2.16 4.63 4.65
C LYS A 15 2.82 3.62 5.59
N GLN A 16 2.99 2.41 5.12
CA GLN A 16 3.78 1.39 5.79
C GLN A 16 5.27 1.60 5.46
N GLY A 17 6.08 1.72 6.52
CA GLY A 17 7.49 2.11 6.43
C GLY A 17 8.38 1.10 5.70
N VAL A 18 9.40 1.60 5.02
CA VAL A 18 10.35 0.83 4.19
C VAL A 18 11.24 -0.14 4.96
N ALA A 19 11.54 0.14 6.22
CA ALA A 19 12.58 -0.58 6.97
C ALA A 19 12.17 -2.00 7.40
N TYR A 20 10.91 -2.20 7.79
CA TYR A 20 10.45 -3.50 8.32
C TYR A 20 9.33 -4.14 7.51
N ALA A 21 8.58 -3.33 6.74
CA ALA A 21 7.34 -3.79 6.12
C ALA A 21 7.13 -3.22 4.70
N GLY A 22 8.23 -2.83 4.05
CA GLY A 22 8.24 -2.44 2.64
C GLY A 22 8.34 -3.64 1.71
N ILE A 23 8.11 -3.43 0.41
CA ILE A 23 8.38 -4.43 -0.62
C ILE A 23 9.87 -4.39 -0.96
N THR A 24 10.56 -5.51 -0.78
CA THR A 24 11.97 -5.68 -1.17
C THR A 24 12.08 -5.63 -2.69
N VAL A 25 12.92 -4.73 -3.19
CA VAL A 25 13.25 -4.58 -4.62
C VAL A 25 14.67 -5.08 -4.88
N SER A 26 15.60 -4.91 -3.94
CA SER A 26 16.91 -5.54 -3.97
C SER A 26 17.49 -5.57 -2.56
N LEU A 27 18.69 -6.17 -2.39
CA LEU A 27 19.36 -6.34 -1.09
C LEU A 27 19.41 -5.05 -0.24
N LEU A 28 19.50 -3.88 -0.87
CA LEU A 28 19.60 -2.58 -0.20
C LEU A 28 18.45 -1.62 -0.53
N LYS A 29 17.42 -2.07 -1.26
CA LYS A 29 16.32 -1.21 -1.71
C LYS A 29 14.98 -1.83 -1.38
N SER A 30 14.17 -1.10 -0.62
CA SER A 30 12.77 -1.41 -0.39
C SER A 30 11.89 -0.22 -0.79
N LYS A 31 10.62 -0.51 -1.08
CA LYS A 31 9.60 0.49 -1.41
C LYS A 31 8.49 0.47 -0.36
N ALA A 32 8.03 1.64 0.01
CA ALA A 32 6.91 1.78 0.94
C ALA A 32 5.63 1.21 0.30
N VAL A 33 4.83 0.53 1.11
CA VAL A 33 3.46 0.15 0.76
C VAL A 33 2.52 1.24 1.30
N TYR A 34 1.57 1.65 0.47
CA TYR A 34 0.52 2.57 0.82
C TYR A 34 -0.78 1.80 0.97
N HIS A 35 -1.56 2.16 1.99
CA HIS A 35 -2.84 1.55 2.28
C HIS A 35 -3.93 2.61 2.18
N GLU A 36 -4.98 2.32 1.43
CA GLU A 36 -6.23 3.07 1.48
C GLU A 36 -7.14 2.39 2.50
N ILE A 37 -7.48 3.14 3.56
CA ILE A 37 -8.14 2.62 4.76
C ILE A 37 -9.48 3.31 4.89
N CYS A 38 -10.57 2.54 5.01
CA CYS A 38 -11.88 3.08 5.29
C CYS A 38 -11.92 3.58 6.74
N VAL A 39 -12.20 4.87 6.95
CA VAL A 39 -12.25 5.47 8.29
C VAL A 39 -13.43 4.91 9.09
N SER A 40 -14.53 4.61 8.40
CA SER A 40 -15.76 4.18 9.07
C SER A 40 -15.71 2.75 9.64
N CYS A 41 -14.96 1.83 9.03
CA CYS A 41 -14.90 0.43 9.48
C CYS A 41 -13.48 -0.12 9.70
N GLY A 42 -12.44 0.67 9.46
CA GLY A 42 -11.04 0.31 9.68
C GLY A 42 -10.44 -0.63 8.62
N THR A 43 -11.19 -1.07 7.62
CA THR A 43 -10.68 -2.01 6.62
C THR A 43 -9.70 -1.35 5.65
N ILE A 44 -8.58 -2.02 5.39
CA ILE A 44 -7.71 -1.71 4.25
C ILE A 44 -8.41 -2.21 2.98
N VAL A 45 -8.88 -1.29 2.14
CA VAL A 45 -9.58 -1.65 0.89
C VAL A 45 -8.64 -1.81 -0.29
N ARG A 46 -7.42 -1.24 -0.18
CA ARG A 46 -6.40 -1.33 -1.21
C ARG A 46 -5.01 -1.14 -0.62
N SER A 47 -4.07 -1.98 -1.04
CA SER A 47 -2.63 -1.80 -0.80
C SER A 47 -1.91 -1.61 -2.13
N TYR A 48 -1.00 -0.64 -2.21
CA TYR A 48 -0.28 -0.36 -3.46
C TYR A 48 1.13 0.22 -3.23
N VAL A 49 1.99 0.08 -4.23
CA VAL A 49 3.30 0.73 -4.28
C VAL A 49 3.23 1.85 -5.31
N LYS A 50 3.76 3.03 -4.97
CA LYS A 50 3.93 4.11 -5.95
C LYS A 50 5.03 3.74 -6.94
N ASN A 51 4.80 4.01 -8.23
CA ASN A 51 5.74 3.75 -9.32
C ASN A 51 6.14 2.26 -9.41
N PRO A 52 5.14 1.35 -9.60
CA PRO A 52 5.34 -0.09 -9.57
C PRO A 52 6.24 -0.63 -10.69
N GLU A 53 6.45 0.10 -11.76
CA GLU A 53 7.39 -0.26 -12.84
C GLU A 53 8.83 -0.42 -12.33
N ASN A 54 9.18 0.23 -11.22
CA ASN A 54 10.48 0.07 -10.57
C ASN A 54 10.66 -1.29 -9.88
N LEU A 55 9.58 -2.02 -9.62
CA LEU A 55 9.64 -3.39 -9.10
C LEU A 55 10.14 -4.38 -10.16
N ARG A 56 9.95 -4.08 -11.45
CA ARG A 56 10.37 -4.97 -12.55
C ARG A 56 11.88 -5.17 -12.64
N LYS A 57 12.68 -4.23 -12.12
CA LYS A 57 14.15 -4.29 -12.14
C LYS A 57 14.75 -5.12 -10.99
N ALA A 58 13.92 -5.68 -10.12
CA ALA A 58 14.31 -6.42 -8.92
C ALA A 58 14.73 -7.88 -9.16
N HIS A 59 14.29 -8.47 -10.28
CA HIS A 59 14.34 -9.91 -10.53
C HIS A 59 15.28 -10.32 -11.68
N ASN A 60 16.21 -9.45 -12.09
CA ASN A 60 17.26 -9.77 -13.05
C ASN A 60 18.62 -9.84 -12.37
#